data_AF-A0A428MI86-F1
#
_entry.id   AF-A0A428MI86-F1
#
_cell.length_a   1.000
_cell.length_b   1.000
_cell.length_c   1.000
_cell.angle_alpha   90.00
_cell.angle_beta   90.00
_cell.angle_gamma   90.00
#
_symmetry.space_group_name_H-M   'P 1'
#
loop_
_entity.id
_entity.type
_entity.pdbx_description
1 polymer ?
#
loop_
_entity_poly.entity_id
_entity_poly.type
_entity_poly.pdbx_seq_one_letter_code
_entity_poly.pdbx_strand_id
1 'polypeptide(L)'
;MMTDSTNKPQAPADAECIPEDIAVEIRKLAHELSNALEIIVQTSYLLSMTEQKEPASAWLRMMDNGVQKAMDTNLALRNYIKAHTAD
;
A
#
# COMPACT_ATOMS: atom_id res chain seq x y z
N MET A 1 44.11 -4.24 -41.45
CA MET A 1 43.88 -4.75 -40.07
C MET A 1 42.86 -3.79 -39.46
N MET A 2 41.54 -4.07 -39.50
CA MET A 2 40.79 -4.84 -38.47
C MET A 2 41.31 -4.48 -37.07
N THR A 3 40.57 -3.75 -36.25
CA THR A 3 39.44 -4.32 -35.51
C THR A 3 38.27 -3.34 -35.27
N ASP A 4 37.09 -3.75 -35.72
CA ASP A 4 35.80 -3.40 -35.12
C ASP A 4 35.83 -3.67 -33.62
N SER A 5 35.60 -2.64 -32.80
CA SER A 5 35.28 -2.82 -31.38
C SER A 5 33.77 -2.86 -31.26
N THR A 6 33.26 -4.07 -31.12
CA THR A 6 31.87 -4.46 -30.90
C THR A 6 31.14 -3.56 -29.89
N ASN A 7 30.14 -2.82 -30.39
CA ASN A 7 29.06 -2.26 -29.60
C ASN A 7 28.28 -3.42 -28.96
N LYS A 8 28.50 -3.65 -27.67
CA LYS A 8 27.76 -4.66 -26.90
C LYS A 8 26.38 -4.07 -26.59
N PRO A 9 25.26 -4.75 -26.91
CA PRO A 9 23.95 -4.29 -26.48
C PRO A 9 23.91 -4.30 -24.94
N GLN A 10 23.84 -3.12 -24.34
CA GLN A 10 23.55 -2.96 -22.91
C GLN A 10 22.15 -3.55 -22.68
N ALA A 11 22.07 -4.65 -21.93
CA ALA A 11 20.80 -5.21 -21.50
C ALA A 11 20.04 -4.16 -20.66
N PRO A 12 18.72 -3.99 -20.85
CA PRO A 12 17.92 -3.13 -19.99
C PRO A 12 17.46 -3.96 -18.80
N ALA A 13 18.15 -3.92 -17.66
CA ALA A 13 17.74 -4.75 -16.52
C ALA A 13 18.25 -4.25 -15.15
N ASP A 14 18.09 -2.96 -14.87
CA ASP A 14 18.01 -2.51 -13.48
C ASP A 14 16.67 -1.80 -13.33
N ALA A 15 15.60 -2.57 -13.12
CA ALA A 15 14.47 -2.01 -12.38
C ALA A 15 15.04 -1.67 -11.00
N GLU A 16 15.14 -0.38 -10.66
CA GLU A 16 15.62 0.05 -9.34
C GLU A 16 14.81 -0.65 -8.25
N CYS A 17 15.36 -1.72 -7.69
CA CYS A 17 14.78 -2.39 -6.53
C CYS A 17 14.91 -1.46 -5.33
N ILE A 18 13.87 -1.43 -4.50
CA ILE A 18 13.87 -0.79 -3.20
C ILE A 18 14.96 -1.49 -2.36
N PRO A 19 15.92 -0.74 -1.77
CA PRO A 19 16.88 -1.30 -0.83
C PRO A 19 16.20 -1.99 0.35
N GLU A 20 16.75 -3.11 0.83
CA GLU A 20 16.07 -3.95 1.82
C GLU A 20 15.85 -3.24 3.16
N ASP A 21 16.79 -2.40 3.61
CA ASP A 21 16.65 -1.60 4.82
C ASP A 21 15.47 -0.61 4.72
N ILE A 22 15.31 0.04 3.57
CA ILE A 22 14.17 0.91 3.27
C ILE A 22 12.88 0.09 3.20
N ALA A 23 12.90 -1.07 2.53
CA ALA A 23 11.74 -1.94 2.41
C ALA A 23 11.23 -2.42 3.77
N VAL A 24 12.12 -2.76 4.71
CA VAL A 24 11.78 -3.13 6.09
C VAL A 24 11.02 -1.99 6.79
N GLU A 25 11.52 -0.75 6.72
CA GLU A 25 10.84 0.39 7.35
C GLU A 25 9.48 0.69 6.72
N ILE A 26 9.35 0.62 5.38
CA ILE A 26 8.05 0.82 4.74
C ILE A 26 7.07 -0.30 5.12
N ARG A 27 7.52 -1.57 5.19
CA ARG A 27 6.67 -2.70 5.64
C ARG A 27 6.18 -2.49 7.07
N LYS A 28 7.03 -1.95 7.96
CA LYS A 28 6.66 -1.59 9.34
C LYS A 28 5.59 -0.49 9.36
N LEU A 29 5.79 0.61 8.62
CA LEU A 29 4.81 1.69 8.53
C LEU A 29 3.47 1.20 7.93
N ALA A 30 3.51 0.35 6.90
CA ALA A 30 2.31 -0.25 6.31
C ALA A 30 1.57 -1.17 7.31
N HIS A 31 2.30 -1.82 8.21
CA HIS A 31 1.75 -2.58 9.35
C HIS A 31 1.09 -1.69 10.39
N GLU A 32 1.74 -0.61 10.81
CA GLU A 32 1.14 0.37 11.72
C GLU A 32 -0.12 0.98 11.11
N LEU A 33 -0.11 1.29 9.80
CA LEU A 33 -1.28 1.76 9.07
C LEU A 33 -2.41 0.71 9.04
N SER A 34 -2.10 -0.57 8.84
CA SER A 34 -3.11 -1.65 8.93
C SER A 34 -3.77 -1.68 10.30
N ASN A 35 -2.99 -1.58 11.38
CA ASN A 35 -3.52 -1.61 12.74
C ASN A 35 -4.45 -0.42 13.01
N ALA A 36 -4.07 0.78 12.55
CA ALA A 36 -4.92 1.96 12.65
C ALA A 36 -6.22 1.81 11.85
N LEU A 37 -6.15 1.30 10.61
CA LEU A 37 -7.33 1.06 9.78
C LEU A 37 -8.27 0.02 10.39
N GLU A 38 -7.72 -1.05 10.97
CA GLU A 38 -8.51 -2.06 11.67
C GLU A 38 -9.32 -1.48 12.82
N ILE A 39 -8.70 -0.63 13.66
CA ILE A 39 -9.42 0.06 14.74
C ILE A 39 -10.57 0.91 14.19
N ILE A 40 -10.36 1.62 13.09
CA ILE A 40 -11.41 2.45 12.48
C ILE A 40 -12.54 1.58 11.92
N VAL A 41 -12.25 0.47 11.23
CA VAL A 41 -13.26 -0.48 10.74
C VAL A 41 -14.09 -1.04 11.90
N GLN A 42 -13.44 -1.50 12.96
CA GLN A 42 -14.12 -2.04 14.14
C GLN A 42 -14.99 -0.98 14.81
N THR A 43 -14.48 0.25 14.94
CA THR A 43 -15.24 1.37 15.50
C THR A 43 -16.44 1.70 14.63
N SER A 44 -16.29 1.73 13.30
CA SER A 44 -17.39 1.97 12.38
C SER A 44 -18.49 0.91 12.49
N TYR A 45 -18.08 -0.35 12.57
CA TYR A 45 -18.99 -1.47 12.79
C TYR A 45 -19.78 -1.30 14.10
N LEU A 46 -19.11 -0.99 15.21
CA LEU A 46 -19.80 -0.75 16.49
C LEU A 46 -20.77 0.44 16.41
N LEU A 47 -20.38 1.53 15.74
CA LEU A 47 -21.25 2.69 15.52
C LEU A 47 -22.48 2.34 14.65
N SER A 48 -22.32 1.45 13.67
CA SER A 48 -23.43 0.98 12.83
C SER A 48 -24.49 0.18 13.61
N MET A 49 -24.13 -0.38 14.77
CA MET A 49 -25.06 -1.08 15.68
C MET A 49 -25.90 -0.14 16.55
N THR A 50 -25.59 1.16 16.53
CA THR A 50 -26.36 2.18 17.27
C THR A 50 -27.42 2.81 16.37
N GLU A 51 -28.53 3.28 16.96
CA GLU A 51 -29.53 4.03 16.18
C GLU A 51 -28.92 5.35 15.71
N GLN A 52 -28.77 5.49 14.39
CA GLN A 52 -28.29 6.73 13.77
C GLN A 52 -29.40 7.37 12.96
N LYS A 53 -29.65 8.65 13.24
CA LYS A 53 -30.53 9.49 12.42
C LYS A 53 -29.70 10.18 11.34
N GLU A 54 -30.32 10.50 10.22
CA GLU A 54 -29.70 11.41 9.25
C GLU A 54 -29.37 12.75 9.94
N PRO A 55 -28.19 13.37 9.66
CA PRO A 55 -27.20 12.98 8.65
C PRO A 55 -26.09 12.04 9.16
N ALA A 56 -26.13 11.59 10.42
CA ALA A 56 -25.05 10.79 11.00
C ALA A 56 -24.82 9.47 10.23
N SER A 57 -25.91 8.81 9.81
CA SER A 57 -25.85 7.62 8.94
C SER A 57 -25.17 7.88 7.59
N ALA A 58 -25.32 9.07 7.00
CA ALA A 58 -24.61 9.45 5.78
C ALA A 58 -23.10 9.62 6.02
N TRP A 59 -22.71 10.23 7.15
CA TRP A 59 -21.30 10.36 7.51
C TRP A 59 -20.65 9.02 7.81
N LEU A 60 -21.36 8.10 8.47
CA LEU A 60 -20.87 6.75 8.71
C LEU A 60 -20.57 6.03 7.39
N ARG A 61 -21.51 6.04 6.43
CA ARG A 61 -21.28 5.47 5.08
C ARG A 61 -20.10 6.12 4.37
N MET A 62 -19.94 7.44 4.50
CA MET A 62 -18.81 8.16 3.90
C MET A 62 -17.48 7.73 4.53
N MET A 63 -17.45 7.53 5.85
CA MET A 63 -16.29 7.02 6.58
C MET A 63 -15.96 5.59 6.16
N ASP A 64 -16.95 4.69 6.11
CA ASP A 64 -16.79 3.31 5.66
C ASP A 64 -16.14 3.24 4.27
N ASN A 65 -16.67 4.03 3.32
CA ASN A 65 -16.13 4.09 1.97
C ASN A 65 -14.68 4.60 1.94
N GLY A 66 -14.36 5.62 2.75
CA GLY A 66 -13.01 6.16 2.85
C GLY A 66 -12.02 5.16 3.44
N VAL A 67 -12.43 4.43 4.48
CA VAL A 67 -11.62 3.41 5.14
C VAL A 67 -11.38 2.23 4.22
N GLN A 68 -12.39 1.75 3.49
CA GLN A 68 -12.21 0.69 2.51
C GLN A 68 -11.20 1.09 1.43
N LYS A 69 -11.31 2.30 0.88
CA LYS A 69 -10.34 2.81 -0.10
C LYS A 69 -8.92 2.88 0.49
N ALA A 70 -8.77 3.27 1.74
CA ALA A 70 -7.48 3.31 2.42
C ALA A 70 -6.90 1.90 2.64
N MET A 71 -7.73 0.91 2.98
CA MET A 71 -7.33 -0.49 3.07
C MET A 71 -6.83 -1.03 1.73
N ASP A 72 -7.59 -0.78 0.66
CA ASP A 72 -7.21 -1.21 -0.70
C ASP A 72 -5.88 -0.58 -1.12
N THR A 73 -5.70 0.71 -0.82
CA THR A 73 -4.45 1.44 -1.08
C THR A 73 -3.28 0.88 -0.27
N ASN A 74 -3.49 0.55 1.01
CA ASN A 74 -2.44 -0.04 1.85
C ASN A 74 -2.07 -1.46 1.38
N LEU A 75 -3.04 -2.25 0.92
CA LEU A 75 -2.78 -3.54 0.30
C LEU A 75 -1.95 -3.39 -0.99
N ALA A 76 -2.33 -2.45 -1.85
CA ALA A 76 -1.58 -2.13 -3.06
C ALA A 76 -0.14 -1.68 -2.74
N LEU A 77 0.05 -0.85 -1.71
CA LEU A 77 1.36 -0.43 -1.22
C LEU A 77 2.22 -1.64 -0.80
N ARG A 78 1.67 -2.55 0.01
CA ARG A 78 2.37 -3.77 0.45
C ARG A 78 2.77 -4.65 -0.73
N ASN A 79 1.87 -4.83 -1.68
CA ASN A 79 2.13 -5.61 -2.89
C ASN A 79 3.21 -4.95 -3.75
N TYR A 80 3.17 -3.62 -3.87
CA TYR A 80 4.19 -2.86 -4.61
C TYR A 80 5.57 -3.05 -3.98
N ILE A 81 5.71 -2.89 -2.67
CA ILE A 81 6.98 -3.09 -1.97
C ILE A 81 7.49 -4.51 -2.20
N LYS A 82 6.62 -5.52 -2.03
CA LYS A 82 6.98 -6.92 -2.26
C LYS A 82 7.46 -7.18 -3.69
N ALA A 83 6.81 -6.59 -4.69
CA ALA A 83 7.17 -6.78 -6.09
C ALA A 83 8.46 -6.05 -6.51
N HIS A 84 8.91 -5.08 -5.71
CA HIS A 84 10.06 -4.22 -6.02
C HIS A 84 11.16 -4.29 -4.96
N THR A 85 11.18 -5.31 -4.11
CA THR A 85 12.32 -5.59 -3.23
C THR A 85 12.98 -6.88 -3.70
N ALA A 86 14.32 -6.93 -3.67
CA ALA A 86 15.04 -8.17 -4.00
C ALA A 86 14.78 -9.23 -2.91
N ASP A 87 14.51 -10.48 -3.32
CA ASP A 87 14.34 -11.64 -2.43
C ASP A 87 15.60 -11.95 -1.61
#